data_AF-A0A285NXR2-F1
#
_entry.id   AF-A0A285NXR2-F1
#
_cell.length_a   1.000
_cell.length_b   1.000
_cell.length_c   1.000
_cell.angle_alpha   90.00
_cell.angle_beta   90.00
_cell.angle_gamma   90.00
#
_symmetry.space_group_name_H-M   'P 1'
#
loop_
_entity.id
_entity.type
_entity.pdbx_description
1 polymer ?
#
loop_
_entity_poly.entity_id
_entity_poly.type
_entity_poly.pdbx_seq_one_letter_code
_entity_poly.pdbx_strand_id
1 'polypeptide(L)'
;MLLGNLLIRSLLLAGLLTAPLCQAAQLGAIKGLEEGITARCQWGKSMAGLAQEKLLAGVSRKDFMVSLDSFHYSRAWMPRMTQAIADSIYRTGSASSSAVVQEQYVNDCQQYYLAR
;
A
#
# COMPACT_ATOMS: atom_id res chain seq x y z
N MET A 1 53.58 -47.94 5.71
CA MET A 1 52.34 -48.70 5.46
C MET A 1 51.36 -48.32 6.55
N LEU A 2 50.10 -47.98 6.34
CA LEU A 2 49.30 -47.65 5.16
C LEU A 2 47.97 -47.17 5.79
N LEU A 3 47.40 -46.09 5.26
CA LEU A 3 45.97 -45.83 5.10
C LEU A 3 44.98 -46.38 6.16
N GLY A 4 44.11 -45.51 6.68
CA GLY A 4 42.82 -46.03 7.14
C GLY A 4 41.85 -45.13 7.88
N ASN A 5 41.84 -43.81 7.65
CA ASN A 5 40.67 -42.98 7.95
C ASN A 5 39.51 -43.41 7.05
N LEU A 6 38.83 -44.52 7.36
CA LEU A 6 37.68 -45.00 6.57
C LEU A 6 36.96 -46.15 7.27
N LEU A 7 36.25 -45.88 8.36
CA LEU A 7 35.17 -46.75 8.86
C LEU A 7 34.13 -45.94 9.67
N ILE A 8 33.71 -44.79 9.14
CA ILE A 8 32.42 -44.16 9.52
C ILE A 8 31.53 -44.19 8.28
N ARG A 9 31.26 -45.41 7.83
CA ARG A 9 30.25 -45.75 6.83
C ARG A 9 29.54 -46.99 7.34
N SER A 10 28.68 -46.82 8.33
CA SER A 10 27.64 -47.79 8.63
C SER A 10 26.52 -47.08 9.36
N LEU A 11 25.32 -47.24 8.82
CA LEU A 11 24.02 -46.95 9.39
C LEU A 11 23.51 -45.50 9.20
N LEU A 12 23.14 -45.25 7.95
CA LEU A 12 21.82 -44.70 7.63
C LEU A 12 20.72 -45.33 8.51
N LEU A 13 19.64 -44.56 8.70
CA LEU A 13 18.35 -44.90 9.32
C LEU A 13 18.25 -44.67 10.84
N ALA A 14 17.77 -43.50 11.23
CA ALA A 14 16.38 -43.34 11.69
C ALA A 14 16.16 -41.97 12.35
N GLY A 15 15.13 -41.23 11.90
CA GLY A 15 14.46 -40.25 12.77
C GLY A 15 14.66 -38.77 12.47
N LEU A 16 14.53 -38.32 11.22
CA LEU A 16 14.18 -36.92 10.93
C LEU A 16 12.77 -36.85 10.32
N LEU A 17 11.76 -37.15 11.15
CA LEU A 17 10.39 -36.70 10.90
C LEU A 17 10.31 -35.24 11.34
N THR A 18 10.81 -34.34 10.49
CA THR A 18 10.41 -32.93 10.57
C THR A 18 9.17 -32.76 9.72
N ALA A 19 8.10 -32.32 10.36
CA ALA A 19 6.76 -32.20 9.80
C ALA A 19 6.77 -31.36 8.49
N PRO A 20 6.04 -31.78 7.44
CA PRO A 20 5.78 -30.90 6.32
C PRO A 20 4.89 -29.76 6.84
N LEU A 21 5.47 -28.58 7.10
CA LEU A 21 4.69 -27.39 7.39
C LEU A 21 3.80 -27.11 6.18
N CYS A 22 2.51 -27.36 6.39
CA CYS A 22 1.42 -27.17 5.45
C CYS A 22 1.44 -25.72 4.92
N GLN A 23 1.90 -25.52 3.69
CA GLN A 23 1.99 -24.20 3.03
C GLN A 23 0.66 -23.78 2.36
N ALA A 24 -0.49 -24.17 2.91
CA ALA A 24 -1.79 -23.92 2.28
C ALA A 24 -2.49 -22.60 2.69
N ALA A 25 -1.86 -21.74 3.50
CA ALA A 25 -2.53 -20.56 4.07
C ALA A 25 -2.25 -19.21 3.37
N GLN A 26 -1.43 -19.16 2.31
CA GLN A 26 -0.90 -17.88 1.81
C GLN A 26 -1.77 -17.18 0.75
N LEU A 27 -2.64 -17.90 0.02
CA LEU A 27 -3.40 -17.27 -1.08
C LEU A 27 -4.48 -16.28 -0.61
N GLY A 28 -5.07 -16.50 0.57
CA GLY A 28 -6.13 -15.62 1.10
C GLY A 28 -5.62 -14.26 1.59
N ALA A 29 -4.42 -14.23 2.19
CA ALA A 29 -3.81 -13.01 2.70
C ALA A 29 -3.37 -12.06 1.56
N ILE A 30 -2.91 -12.62 0.43
CA ILE A 30 -2.45 -11.86 -0.73
C ILE A 30 -3.62 -11.17 -1.43
N LYS A 31 -4.73 -11.88 -1.67
CA LYS A 31 -5.95 -11.29 -2.26
C LYS A 31 -6.52 -10.16 -1.40
N GLY A 32 -6.59 -10.36 -0.09
CA GLY A 32 -7.04 -9.31 0.84
C GLY A 32 -6.12 -8.08 0.88
N LEU A 33 -4.81 -8.26 0.67
CA LEU A 33 -3.86 -7.16 0.55
C LEU A 33 -4.08 -6.36 -0.74
N GLU A 34 -4.28 -7.04 -1.87
CA GLU A 34 -4.57 -6.42 -3.17
C GLU A 34 -5.88 -5.62 -3.16
N GLU A 35 -6.95 -6.20 -2.60
CA GLU A 35 -8.23 -5.51 -2.40
C GLU A 35 -8.07 -4.27 -1.51
N GLY A 36 -7.26 -4.38 -0.45
CA GLY A 36 -6.92 -3.26 0.43
C GLY A 36 -6.15 -2.13 -0.26
N ILE A 37 -5.21 -2.46 -1.15
CA ILE A 37 -4.45 -1.49 -1.95
C ILE A 37 -5.37 -0.79 -2.95
N THR A 38 -6.18 -1.56 -3.68
CA THR A 38 -7.13 -1.02 -4.66
C THR A 38 -8.10 -0.05 -4.01
N ALA A 39 -8.69 -0.43 -2.87
CA ALA A 39 -9.60 0.44 -2.12
C ALA A 39 -8.95 1.75 -1.68
N ARG A 40 -7.68 1.71 -1.23
CA ARG A 40 -6.94 2.91 -0.83
C ARG A 40 -6.64 3.83 -2.02
N CYS A 41 -6.20 3.28 -3.15
CA CYS A 41 -5.88 4.08 -4.33
C CYS A 41 -7.15 4.70 -4.95
N GLN A 42 -8.25 3.95 -5.02
CA GLN A 42 -9.51 4.50 -5.52
C GLN A 42 -10.11 5.55 -4.59
N TRP A 43 -10.06 5.33 -3.27
CA TRP A 43 -10.53 6.35 -2.34
C TRP A 43 -9.67 7.62 -2.40
N GLY A 44 -8.35 7.47 -2.47
CA GLY A 44 -7.43 8.59 -2.59
C GLY A 44 -7.59 9.37 -3.90
N LYS A 45 -7.96 8.70 -5.00
CA LYS A 45 -8.31 9.35 -6.28
C LYS A 45 -9.39 10.40 -6.07
N SER A 46 -10.51 10.03 -5.46
CA SER A 46 -11.62 10.95 -5.21
C SER A 46 -11.20 12.14 -4.34
N MET A 47 -10.42 11.89 -3.29
CA MET A 47 -9.92 12.96 -2.41
C MET A 47 -8.91 13.89 -3.11
N ALA A 48 -8.05 13.36 -3.97
CA ALA A 48 -7.10 14.14 -4.76
C ALA A 48 -7.82 15.04 -5.77
N GLY A 49 -8.85 14.52 -6.45
CA GLY A 49 -9.70 15.31 -7.33
C GLY A 49 -10.43 16.43 -6.59
N LEU A 50 -11.04 16.12 -5.44
CA LEU A 50 -11.71 17.12 -4.61
C LEU A 50 -10.74 18.21 -4.14
N ALA A 51 -9.55 17.85 -3.68
CA ALA A 51 -8.52 18.80 -3.28
C ALA A 51 -8.10 19.71 -4.45
N GLN A 52 -7.93 19.14 -5.66
CA GLN A 52 -7.58 19.90 -6.86
C GLN A 52 -8.69 20.88 -7.25
N GLU A 53 -9.96 20.47 -7.20
CA GLU A 53 -11.10 21.36 -7.47
C GLU A 53 -11.16 22.54 -6.51
N LYS A 54 -10.91 22.28 -5.22
CA LYS A 54 -10.87 23.33 -4.19
C LYS A 54 -9.68 24.26 -4.38
N LEU A 55 -8.51 23.72 -4.73
CA LEU A 55 -7.33 24.52 -5.06
C LEU A 55 -7.61 25.46 -6.24
N LEU A 56 -8.18 24.95 -7.34
CA LEU A 56 -8.51 25.75 -8.52
C LEU A 56 -9.59 26.80 -8.24
N ALA A 57 -10.48 26.54 -7.29
CA ALA A 57 -11.46 27.50 -6.79
C ALA A 57 -10.85 28.57 -5.85
N GLY A 58 -9.53 28.56 -5.62
CA GLY A 58 -8.82 29.50 -4.75
C GLY A 58 -9.01 29.23 -3.25
N VAL A 59 -9.57 28.07 -2.87
CA VAL A 59 -9.73 27.68 -1.47
C VAL A 59 -8.37 27.29 -0.92
N SER A 60 -7.96 27.88 0.21
CA SER A 60 -6.67 27.55 0.82
C SER A 60 -6.64 26.12 1.34
N ARG A 61 -5.44 25.52 1.46
CA ARG A 61 -5.26 24.19 2.08
C ARG A 61 -5.89 24.15 3.47
N LYS A 62 -5.72 25.22 4.25
CA LYS A 62 -6.26 25.31 5.61
C LYS A 62 -7.79 25.21 5.58
N ASP A 63 -8.45 25.99 4.74
CA ASP A 63 -9.91 26.01 4.65
C ASP A 63 -10.46 24.71 4.07
N PHE A 64 -9.73 24.09 3.13
CA PHE A 64 -10.05 22.75 2.65
C PHE A 64 -10.04 21.73 3.79
N MET A 65 -8.99 21.72 4.63
CA MET A 65 -8.92 20.82 5.78
C MET A 65 -10.05 21.09 6.79
N VAL A 66 -10.34 22.36 7.10
CA VAL A 66 -11.46 22.73 7.98
C VAL A 66 -12.80 22.24 7.42
N SER A 67 -13.00 22.30 6.10
CA SER A 67 -14.23 21.79 5.47
C SER A 67 -14.44 20.28 5.64
N LEU A 68 -13.39 19.54 6.04
CA LEU A 68 -13.42 18.11 6.29
C LEU A 68 -13.51 17.76 7.79
N ASP A 69 -13.58 18.74 8.70
CA ASP A 69 -13.66 18.45 10.15
C ASP A 69 -14.92 17.65 10.51
N SER A 70 -16.02 17.83 9.77
CA SER A 70 -17.25 17.05 9.92
C SER A 70 -17.33 15.84 8.98
N PHE A 71 -16.27 15.54 8.22
CA PHE A 71 -16.26 14.43 7.28
C PHE A 71 -16.17 13.09 8.03
N HIS A 72 -17.08 12.17 7.73
CA HIS A 72 -17.06 10.85 8.33
C HIS A 72 -16.05 9.93 7.62
N TYR A 73 -14.95 9.62 8.30
CA TYR A 73 -13.96 8.67 7.83
C TYR A 73 -14.34 7.24 8.24
N SER A 74 -14.72 6.40 7.28
CA SER A 74 -15.12 5.01 7.54
C SER A 74 -13.95 4.08 7.87
N ARG A 75 -12.70 4.51 7.62
CA ARG A 75 -11.49 3.73 7.90
C ARG A 75 -10.44 4.59 8.60
N ALA A 76 -9.73 4.02 9.57
CA ALA A 76 -8.74 4.71 10.40
C ALA A 76 -7.54 5.30 9.62
N TRP A 77 -7.24 4.79 8.42
CA TRP A 77 -6.14 5.30 7.59
C TRP A 77 -6.51 6.53 6.76
N MET A 78 -7.80 6.80 6.57
CA MET A 78 -8.28 7.87 5.69
C MET A 78 -7.88 9.28 6.14
N PRO A 79 -7.99 9.67 7.44
CA PRO A 79 -7.65 11.03 7.86
C PRO A 79 -6.19 11.40 7.55
N ARG A 80 -5.25 10.50 7.85
CA ARG A 80 -3.82 10.70 7.54
C ARG A 80 -3.58 10.75 6.03
N MET A 81 -4.28 9.92 5.27
CA MET A 81 -4.19 9.93 3.81
C MET A 81 -4.74 11.23 3.22
N THR A 82 -5.86 11.77 3.71
CA THR A 82 -6.37 13.09 3.32
C THR A 82 -5.31 14.17 3.52
N GLN A 83 -4.66 14.21 4.69
CA GLN A 83 -3.62 15.20 4.98
C GLN A 83 -2.48 15.12 3.97
N ALA A 84 -1.95 13.91 3.73
CA ALA A 84 -0.85 13.70 2.78
C ALA A 84 -1.23 14.06 1.33
N ILE A 85 -2.45 13.75 0.91
CA ILE A 85 -2.98 14.12 -0.41
C ILE A 85 -3.08 15.65 -0.51
N ALA A 86 -3.71 16.30 0.47
CA ALA A 86 -3.86 17.75 0.49
C ALA A 86 -2.50 18.45 0.48
N ASP A 87 -1.54 17.96 1.27
CA ASP A 87 -0.17 18.47 1.27
C ASP A 87 0.48 18.38 -0.11
N SER A 88 0.31 17.25 -0.80
CA SER A 88 0.88 17.07 -2.13
C SER A 88 0.26 18.01 -3.15
N ILE A 89 -1.07 18.05 -3.23
CA ILE A 89 -1.82 18.86 -4.20
C ILE A 89 -1.57 20.35 -3.99
N TYR A 90 -1.67 20.84 -2.75
CA TYR A 90 -1.46 22.25 -2.47
C TYR A 90 -0.01 22.69 -2.57
N ARG A 91 0.96 21.80 -2.35
CA ARG A 91 2.38 22.11 -2.53
C ARG A 91 2.76 22.20 -4.01
N THR A 92 2.21 21.34 -4.87
CA THR A 92 2.50 21.41 -6.31
C THR A 92 1.82 22.63 -6.95
N GLY A 93 0.62 22.99 -6.49
CA GLY A 93 -0.08 24.17 -6.99
C GLY A 93 -0.42 24.10 -8.49
N SER A 94 -0.55 22.89 -9.03
CA SER A 94 -0.75 22.68 -10.46
C SER A 94 -2.06 23.28 -10.96
N ALA A 95 -2.05 23.83 -12.18
CA ALA A 95 -3.26 24.27 -12.89
C ALA A 95 -3.97 23.13 -13.65
N SER A 96 -3.50 21.89 -13.54
CA SER A 96 -4.13 20.72 -14.17
C SER A 96 -5.58 20.53 -13.72
N SER A 97 -6.41 19.95 -14.58
CA SER A 97 -7.78 19.59 -14.21
C SER A 97 -7.82 18.48 -13.14
N SER A 98 -8.94 18.39 -12.42
CA SER A 98 -9.13 17.34 -11.41
C SER A 98 -9.07 15.94 -12.00
N ALA A 99 -9.58 15.74 -13.22
CA ALA A 99 -9.50 14.46 -13.93
C ALA A 99 -8.05 14.01 -14.17
N VAL A 100 -7.17 14.92 -14.61
CA VAL A 100 -5.74 14.60 -14.84
C VAL A 100 -5.05 14.25 -13.52
N VAL A 101 -5.31 15.01 -12.46
CA VAL A 101 -4.75 14.74 -11.13
C VAL A 101 -5.24 13.40 -10.57
N GLN A 102 -6.51 13.06 -10.81
CA GLN A 102 -7.08 11.78 -10.40
C GLN A 102 -6.40 10.58 -11.07
N GLU A 103 -6.18 10.64 -12.39
CA GLU A 103 -5.49 9.58 -13.13
C GLU A 103 -4.04 9.42 -12.66
N GLN A 104 -3.32 10.55 -12.54
CA GLN A 104 -1.96 10.55 -12.04
C GLN A 104 -1.87 9.95 -10.62
N TYR A 105 -2.78 10.33 -9.73
CA TYR A 105 -2.82 9.81 -8.37
C TYR A 105 -2.96 8.29 -8.32
N VAL A 106 -3.85 7.71 -9.13
CA VAL A 106 -4.04 6.25 -9.15
C VAL A 106 -2.76 5.55 -9.60
N ASN A 107 -2.14 6.05 -10.67
CA ASN A 107 -0.90 5.49 -11.19
C ASN A 107 0.20 5.54 -10.12
N ASP A 108 0.43 6.70 -9.50
CA ASP A 108 1.45 6.86 -8.48
C ASP A 108 1.19 5.99 -7.24
N CYS A 109 -0.08 5.91 -6.82
CA CYS A 109 -0.48 5.07 -5.69
C CYS A 109 -0.20 3.58 -5.96
N GLN A 110 -0.56 3.10 -7.14
CA GLN A 110 -0.30 1.71 -7.52
C GLN A 110 1.20 1.42 -7.58
N GLN A 111 1.99 2.28 -8.22
CA GLN A 111 3.44 2.13 -8.29
C GLN A 111 4.08 2.11 -6.90
N TYR A 112 3.63 2.98 -5.99
CA TYR A 112 4.11 2.99 -4.61
C TYR A 112 3.88 1.66 -3.88
N TYR A 113 2.73 1.03 -4.06
CA TYR A 113 2.43 -0.26 -3.43
C TYR A 113 3.09 -1.45 -4.14
N LEU A 114 3.28 -1.39 -5.46
CA LEU A 114 4.02 -2.42 -6.20
C LEU A 114 5.52 -2.43 -5.87
N ALA A 115 6.08 -1.27 -5.51
CA ALA A 115 7.48 -1.13 -5.13
C ALA A 115 7.76 -1.50 -3.66
N ARG A 116 6.75 -1.93 -2.90
CA ARG A 116 6.82 -2.30 -1.48
C ARG A 116 6.59 -3.77 -1.28
#